data_AF-A0A8T5ZQK0-F1
#
_entry.id   AF-A0A8T5ZQK0-F1
#
_cell.length_a   1.000
_cell.length_b   1.000
_cell.length_c   1.000
_cell.angle_alpha   90.00
_cell.angle_beta   90.00
_cell.angle_gamma   90.00
#
_symmetry.space_group_name_H-M   'P 1'
#
loop_
_entity.id
_entity.type
_entity.pdbx_description
1 polymer ?
#
loop_
_entity_poly.entity_id
_entity_poly.type
_entity_poly.pdbx_seq_one_letter_code
_entity_poly.pdbx_strand_id
1 'polypeptide(L)'
;IGFNRASLGIQDFDPDVQRAVHRIQSVEETRRVVDTARRLGFESISFDLIYGLPYQRTETFNATLDRVLEMAPDRLSVYSYAHLPHLFKAQRRIDMFTLPTADEKLDLLAMTVERLVAEGYVYIGMDHFARPD
;
A
#
# COMPACT_ATOMS: atom_id res chain seq x y z
N ILE A 1 0.05 13.15 24.99
CA ILE A 1 -0.27 13.67 23.64
C ILE A 1 -1.55 13.09 23.01
N GLY A 2 -2.22 12.07 23.59
CA GLY A 2 -3.66 11.82 23.34
C GLY A 2 -4.06 11.27 21.96
N PHE A 3 -3.11 10.88 21.10
CA PHE A 3 -3.40 10.24 19.82
C PHE A 3 -3.97 8.82 20.02
N ASN A 4 -5.01 8.47 19.26
CA ASN A 4 -5.68 7.17 19.30
C ASN A 4 -5.75 6.47 17.93
N ARG A 5 -5.22 7.10 16.86
CA ARG A 5 -5.23 6.56 15.49
C ARG A 5 -3.91 6.83 14.79
N ALA A 6 -3.49 5.90 13.94
CA ALA A 6 -2.28 6.01 13.12
C ALA A 6 -2.57 5.64 11.65
N SER A 7 -1.95 6.36 10.71
CA SER A 7 -1.88 5.95 9.30
C SER A 7 -0.42 5.76 8.91
N LEU A 8 -0.09 4.63 8.32
CA LEU A 8 1.26 4.27 7.91
C LEU A 8 1.32 4.18 6.38
N GLY A 9 2.13 5.05 5.78
CA GLY A 9 2.42 4.96 4.35
C GLY A 9 3.40 3.83 4.09
N ILE A 10 2.92 2.73 3.51
CA ILE A 10 3.75 1.57 3.16
C ILE A 10 4.13 1.63 1.68
N GLN A 11 3.15 1.94 0.82
CA GLN A 11 3.23 1.95 -0.63
C GLN A 11 3.46 0.56 -1.23
N ASP A 12 4.63 -0.04 -0.99
CA ASP A 12 5.01 -1.38 -1.45
C ASP A 12 6.18 -1.92 -0.60
N PHE A 13 6.28 -3.25 -0.45
CA PHE A 13 7.41 -3.94 0.17
C PHE A 13 8.41 -4.54 -0.82
N ASP A 14 8.09 -4.54 -2.12
CA ASP A 14 9.00 -5.05 -3.15
C ASP A 14 10.27 -4.16 -3.23
N PRO A 15 11.48 -4.75 -3.10
CA PRO A 15 12.71 -3.99 -3.08
C PRO A 15 13.01 -3.22 -4.38
N ASP A 16 12.60 -3.72 -5.55
CA ASP A 16 12.80 -3.03 -6.83
C ASP A 16 11.88 -1.81 -6.91
N VAL A 17 10.61 -1.95 -6.49
CA VAL A 17 9.66 -0.86 -6.40
C VAL A 17 10.19 0.23 -5.45
N GLN A 18 10.60 -0.16 -4.23
CA GLN A 18 11.11 0.78 -3.22
C GLN A 18 12.36 1.55 -3.69
N ARG A 19 13.29 0.87 -4.37
CA ARG A 19 14.47 1.52 -4.98
C ARG A 19 14.07 2.52 -6.05
N ALA A 20 13.15 2.16 -6.93
CA ALA A 20 12.70 3.00 -8.03
C ALA A 20 12.03 4.29 -7.56
N VAL A 21 11.27 4.22 -6.46
CA VAL A 21 10.59 5.41 -5.87
C VAL A 21 11.40 6.09 -4.77
N HIS A 22 12.59 5.57 -4.45
CA HIS A 22 13.47 6.08 -3.40
C HIS A 22 12.81 6.11 -2.00
N ARG A 23 12.11 5.03 -1.64
CA ARG A 23 11.45 4.85 -0.35
C ARG A 23 11.76 3.47 0.24
N ILE A 24 12.96 3.34 0.80
CA ILE A 24 13.40 2.09 1.43
C ILE A 24 12.81 1.98 2.83
N GLN A 25 12.04 0.92 3.09
CA GLN A 25 11.42 0.64 4.39
C GLN A 25 11.25 -0.87 4.54
N SER A 26 11.73 -1.43 5.66
CA SER A 26 11.59 -2.86 5.90
C SER A 26 10.20 -3.24 6.46
N VAL A 27 9.81 -4.50 6.23
CA VAL A 27 8.61 -5.09 6.86
C VAL A 27 8.77 -5.08 8.37
N GLU A 28 9.97 -5.35 8.87
CA GLU A 28 10.30 -5.43 10.30
C GLU A 28 10.15 -4.07 10.99
N GLU A 29 10.61 -2.98 10.36
CA GLU A 29 10.39 -1.62 10.87
C GLU A 29 8.91 -1.29 10.96
N THR A 30 8.16 -1.59 9.90
CA THR A 30 6.71 -1.37 9.87
C THR A 30 6.02 -2.15 10.98
N ARG A 31 6.31 -3.44 11.12
CA ARG A 31 5.74 -4.30 12.16
C ARG A 31 6.05 -3.78 13.56
N ARG A 32 7.29 -3.34 13.82
CA ARG A 32 7.65 -2.72 15.11
C ARG A 32 6.80 -1.49 15.43
N VAL A 33 6.49 -0.65 14.44
CA VAL A 33 5.62 0.52 14.62
C VAL A 33 4.19 0.07 14.93
N VAL A 34 3.65 -0.88 14.17
CA VAL A 34 2.30 -1.42 14.37
C VAL A 34 2.15 -2.04 15.77
N ASP A 35 3.06 -2.92 16.15
CA ASP A 35 3.03 -3.58 17.46
C ASP A 35 3.12 -2.56 18.59
N THR A 36 3.93 -1.52 18.41
CA THR A 36 4.06 -0.45 19.40
C THR A 36 2.79 0.37 19.50
N ALA A 37 2.17 0.76 18.38
CA ALA A 37 0.91 1.47 18.37
C ALA A 37 -0.19 0.66 19.07
N ARG A 38 -0.28 -0.65 18.80
CA ARG A 38 -1.22 -1.55 19.48
C ARG A 38 -0.98 -1.64 20.99
N ARG A 39 0.28 -1.81 21.43
CA ARG A 39 0.63 -1.81 22.86
C ARG A 39 0.28 -0.50 23.57
N LEU A 40 0.32 0.62 22.84
CA LEU A 40 -0.04 1.94 23.37
C LEU A 40 -1.55 2.22 23.32
N GLY A 41 -2.38 1.27 22.87
CA GLY A 41 -3.84 1.41 22.86
C GLY A 41 -4.39 2.23 21.70
N PHE A 42 -3.69 2.30 20.56
CA PHE A 42 -4.28 2.87 19.35
C PHE A 42 -5.47 2.02 18.92
N GLU A 43 -6.61 2.68 18.71
CA GLU A 43 -7.90 2.05 18.38
C GLU A 43 -8.02 1.74 16.89
N SER A 44 -7.28 2.45 16.03
CA SER A 44 -7.33 2.22 14.59
C SER A 44 -6.00 2.53 13.91
N ILE A 45 -5.51 1.56 13.14
CA ILE A 45 -4.29 1.60 12.33
C ILE A 45 -4.69 1.42 10.87
N SER A 46 -4.33 2.39 10.04
CA SER A 46 -4.58 2.39 8.60
C SER A 46 -3.27 2.24 7.83
N PHE A 47 -3.25 1.49 6.73
CA PHE A 47 -2.10 1.43 5.82
C PHE A 47 -2.44 2.06 4.47
N ASP A 48 -1.49 2.81 3.92
CA ASP A 48 -1.59 3.36 2.58
C ASP A 48 -0.67 2.59 1.63
N LEU A 49 -1.26 1.98 0.60
CA LEU A 49 -0.61 1.27 -0.49
C LEU A 49 -0.78 2.04 -1.81
N ILE A 50 0.09 1.80 -2.78
CA ILE A 50 0.00 2.42 -4.10
C ILE A 50 0.20 1.34 -5.15
N TYR A 51 -0.73 1.20 -6.08
CA TYR A 51 -0.58 0.34 -7.26
C TYR A 51 -0.28 1.16 -8.53
N GLY A 52 0.39 0.56 -9.50
CA GLY A 52 0.90 1.23 -10.70
C GLY A 52 2.26 1.91 -10.52
N LEU A 53 3.02 1.55 -9.48
CA LEU A 53 4.40 1.99 -9.29
C LEU A 53 5.37 1.20 -10.21
N PRO A 54 6.57 1.73 -10.48
CA PRO A 54 7.60 1.04 -11.25
C PRO A 54 7.86 -0.40 -10.79
N TYR A 55 8.04 -1.32 -11.74
CA TYR A 55 8.35 -2.73 -11.53
C TYR A 55 7.27 -3.58 -10.84
N GLN A 56 6.11 -3.01 -10.49
CA GLN A 56 5.01 -3.79 -9.93
C GLN A 56 4.45 -4.78 -10.95
N ARG A 57 4.17 -5.98 -10.45
CA ARG A 57 3.42 -7.04 -11.14
C ARG A 57 2.42 -7.62 -10.15
N THR A 58 1.39 -8.29 -10.66
CA THR A 58 0.37 -8.91 -9.82
C THR A 58 0.98 -9.85 -8.77
N GLU A 59 2.00 -10.62 -9.14
CA GLU A 59 2.67 -11.56 -8.24
C GLU A 59 3.41 -10.85 -7.10
N THR A 60 4.17 -9.79 -7.42
CA THR A 60 4.96 -9.06 -6.41
C THR A 60 4.06 -8.22 -5.51
N PHE A 61 3.02 -7.60 -6.07
CA PHE A 61 2.08 -6.83 -5.27
C PHE A 61 1.21 -7.72 -4.37
N ASN A 62 0.87 -8.93 -4.82
CA ASN A 62 0.19 -9.91 -3.97
C ASN A 62 1.07 -10.36 -2.79
N ALA A 63 2.37 -10.56 -3.02
CA ALA A 63 3.32 -10.83 -1.92
C ALA A 63 3.42 -9.65 -0.93
N THR A 64 3.32 -8.41 -1.41
CA THR A 64 3.18 -7.23 -0.56
C THR A 64 1.89 -7.26 0.25
N LEU A 65 0.75 -7.62 -0.36
CA LEU A 65 -0.53 -7.79 0.34
C LEU A 65 -0.45 -8.87 1.42
N ASP A 66 0.23 -9.99 1.19
CA ASP A 66 0.40 -11.03 2.21
C ASP A 66 1.05 -10.45 3.48
N ARG A 67 2.13 -9.67 3.34
CA ARG A 67 2.80 -9.02 4.49
C ARG A 67 1.94 -7.96 5.17
N VAL A 68 1.15 -7.24 4.38
CA VAL A 68 0.19 -6.25 4.90
C VAL A 68 -0.88 -6.94 5.74
N LEU A 69 -1.48 -8.00 5.22
CA LEU A 69 -2.55 -8.77 5.87
C LEU A 69 -2.07 -9.47 7.13
N GLU A 70 -0.83 -9.96 7.17
CA GLU A 70 -0.20 -10.50 8.39
C GLU A 70 -0.13 -9.48 9.54
N MET A 71 -0.05 -8.18 9.23
CA MET A 71 -0.08 -7.11 10.23
C MET A 71 -1.51 -6.67 10.59
N ALA A 72 -2.51 -7.17 9.86
CA ALA A 72 -3.94 -7.01 10.11
C ALA A 72 -4.37 -5.55 10.36
N PRO A 73 -4.10 -4.59 9.47
CA PRO A 73 -4.54 -3.21 9.66
C PRO A 73 -6.07 -3.13 9.71
N ASP A 74 -6.61 -2.14 10.42
CA ASP A 74 -8.07 -1.94 10.53
C ASP A 74 -8.65 -1.34 9.24
N ARG A 75 -7.82 -0.58 8.52
CA ARG A 75 -8.17 0.08 7.25
C ARG A 75 -7.02 0.01 6.26
N LEU A 76 -7.36 0.01 4.98
CA LEU A 76 -6.41 0.22 3.90
C LEU A 76 -6.90 1.30 2.96
N SER A 77 -5.96 2.09 2.45
CA SER A 77 -6.16 2.95 1.29
C SER A 77 -5.22 2.48 0.19
N VAL A 78 -5.73 2.05 -0.97
CA VAL A 78 -4.92 1.49 -2.06
C VAL A 78 -5.02 2.36 -3.30
N TYR A 79 -4.16 3.37 -3.37
CA TYR A 79 -4.26 4.44 -4.36
C TYR A 79 -3.67 4.04 -5.72
N SER A 80 -4.29 4.55 -6.80
CA SER A 80 -3.69 4.49 -8.14
C SER A 80 -2.53 5.48 -8.25
N TYR A 81 -1.36 5.03 -8.68
CA TYR A 81 -0.25 5.93 -8.98
C TYR A 81 -0.58 6.83 -10.17
N ALA A 82 -0.50 8.15 -9.96
CA ALA A 82 -0.63 9.17 -10.98
C ALA A 82 0.75 9.74 -11.37
N HIS A 83 1.19 9.48 -12.60
CA HIS A 83 2.45 9.97 -13.13
C HIS A 83 2.28 11.35 -13.82
N LEU A 84 2.54 12.41 -13.07
CA LEU A 84 2.42 13.82 -13.48
C LEU A 84 3.75 14.57 -13.22
N PRO A 85 4.85 14.22 -13.92
CA PRO A 85 6.20 14.78 -13.67
C PRO A 85 6.35 16.28 -13.96
N HIS A 86 5.35 16.88 -14.62
CA HIS A 86 5.23 18.32 -14.83
C HIS A 86 4.78 19.05 -13.55
N LEU A 87 3.95 18.42 -12.71
CA LEU A 87 3.55 18.93 -11.39
C LEU A 87 4.50 18.45 -10.29
N PHE A 88 4.86 17.17 -10.29
CA PHE A 88 5.66 16.55 -9.24
C PHE A 88 7.08 16.21 -9.72
N LYS A 89 8.01 17.16 -9.54
CA LYS A 89 9.39 17.04 -10.06
C LYS A 89 10.13 15.75 -9.63
N ALA A 90 9.84 15.21 -8.45
CA ALA A 90 10.45 13.97 -7.97
C ALA A 90 10.17 12.77 -8.90
N GLN A 91 9.02 12.77 -9.59
CA GLN A 91 8.62 11.71 -10.51
C GLN A 91 9.45 11.70 -11.81
N ARG A 92 10.19 12.78 -12.13
CA ARG A 92 11.10 12.81 -13.30
C ARG A 92 12.25 11.81 -13.21
N ARG A 93 12.52 11.29 -12.01
CA ARG A 93 13.55 10.27 -11.77
C ARG A 93 13.02 8.84 -12.00
N ILE A 94 11.71 8.68 -12.17
CA ILE A 94 11.10 7.40 -12.46
C ILE A 94 11.23 7.13 -13.96
N ASP A 95 11.75 5.95 -14.31
CA ASP A 95 11.76 5.47 -15.69
C ASP A 95 10.35 5.07 -16.11
N MET A 96 9.77 5.79 -17.06
CA MET A 96 8.41 5.54 -17.53
C MET A 96 8.22 4.14 -18.16
N PHE A 97 9.28 3.52 -18.68
CA PHE A 97 9.20 2.17 -19.26
C PHE A 97 9.11 1.06 -18.21
N THR A 98 9.34 1.41 -16.95
CA THR A 98 9.20 0.49 -15.81
C THR A 98 7.81 0.57 -15.19
N LEU A 99 6.98 1.54 -15.59
CA LEU A 99 5.62 1.66 -15.12
C LEU A 99 4.75 0.57 -15.75
N PRO A 100 3.81 -0.03 -14.99
CA PRO A 100 2.82 -0.93 -15.56
C PRO A 100 1.96 -0.20 -16.60
N THR A 101 1.58 -0.94 -17.64
CA THR A 101 0.59 -0.52 -18.63
C THR A 101 -0.79 -0.33 -17.98
N ALA A 102 -1.73 0.24 -18.74
CA ALA A 102 -3.09 0.43 -18.25
C ALA A 102 -3.78 -0.90 -17.88
N ASP A 103 -3.59 -1.94 -18.70
CA ASP A 103 -4.16 -3.26 -18.46
C ASP A 103 -3.54 -3.91 -17.22
N GLU A 104 -2.21 -3.86 -17.08
CA GLU A 104 -1.52 -4.36 -15.86
C GLU A 104 -1.95 -3.61 -14.60
N LYS A 105 -2.22 -2.29 -14.69
CA LYS A 105 -2.80 -1.52 -13.57
C LYS A 105 -4.21 -1.98 -13.21
N LEU A 106 -5.02 -2.36 -14.19
CA LEU A 106 -6.36 -2.90 -13.94
C LEU A 106 -6.26 -4.29 -13.29
N ASP A 107 -5.33 -5.13 -13.73
CA ASP A 107 -5.09 -6.44 -13.12
C ASP A 107 -4.64 -6.32 -11.67
N LEU A 108 -3.73 -5.39 -11.37
CA LEU A 108 -3.32 -5.05 -10.01
C LEU A 108 -4.51 -4.63 -9.14
N LEU A 109 -5.38 -3.77 -9.67
CA LEU A 109 -6.57 -3.30 -8.95
C LEU A 109 -7.56 -4.45 -8.71
N ALA A 110 -7.87 -5.24 -9.73
CA ALA A 110 -8.81 -6.36 -9.64
C ALA A 110 -8.32 -7.39 -8.61
N MET A 111 -7.07 -7.82 -8.70
CA MET A 111 -6.46 -8.73 -7.72
C MET A 111 -6.49 -8.15 -6.30
N THR A 112 -6.18 -6.87 -6.13
CA THR A 112 -6.23 -6.21 -4.81
C THR A 112 -7.62 -6.26 -4.21
N VAL A 113 -8.64 -5.88 -4.98
CA VAL A 113 -10.04 -5.88 -4.53
C VAL A 113 -10.46 -7.29 -4.14
N GLU A 114 -10.23 -8.28 -5.01
CA GLU A 114 -10.56 -9.68 -4.75
C GLU A 114 -9.89 -10.19 -3.48
N ARG A 115 -8.59 -9.91 -3.31
CA ARG A 115 -7.80 -10.37 -2.16
C ARG A 115 -8.30 -9.74 -0.86
N LEU A 116 -8.51 -8.43 -0.82
CA LEU A 116 -8.96 -7.75 0.40
C LEU A 116 -10.37 -8.16 0.79
N VAL A 117 -11.29 -8.31 -0.17
CA VAL A 117 -12.65 -8.79 0.10
C VAL A 117 -12.65 -10.24 0.60
N ALA A 118 -11.82 -11.11 0.00
CA ALA A 118 -11.68 -12.49 0.46
C ALA A 118 -11.16 -12.60 1.91
N GLU A 119 -10.35 -11.63 2.34
CA GLU A 119 -9.83 -11.52 3.72
C GLU A 119 -10.77 -10.75 4.67
N GLY A 120 -12.00 -10.45 4.23
CA GLY A 120 -13.05 -9.87 5.06
C GLY A 120 -13.04 -8.34 5.14
N TYR A 121 -12.25 -7.65 4.33
CA TYR A 121 -12.34 -6.20 4.23
C TYR A 121 -13.53 -5.78 3.36
N VAL A 122 -14.28 -4.79 3.81
CA VAL A 122 -15.37 -4.17 3.07
C VAL A 122 -14.82 -3.07 2.19
N TYR A 123 -15.17 -3.11 0.90
CA TYR A 123 -14.92 -2.00 -0.01
C TYR A 123 -15.86 -0.85 0.33
N ILE A 124 -15.32 0.24 0.88
CA ILE A 124 -16.10 1.42 1.30
C ILE A 124 -16.37 2.34 0.11
N GLY A 125 -15.41 2.43 -0.81
CA GLY A 125 -15.51 3.23 -2.02
C GLY A 125 -14.20 3.91 -2.40
N MET A 126 -14.07 4.25 -3.68
CA MET A 126 -12.84 4.75 -4.30
C MET A 126 -11.68 3.79 -4.05
N ASP A 127 -10.73 4.16 -3.19
CA ASP A 127 -9.53 3.38 -2.90
C ASP A 127 -9.53 2.81 -1.47
N HIS A 128 -10.66 2.89 -0.73
CA HIS A 128 -10.70 2.61 0.70
C HIS A 128 -11.37 1.28 1.05
N PHE A 129 -10.74 0.58 1.99
CA PHE A 129 -11.16 -0.70 2.55
C PHE A 129 -11.09 -0.64 4.07
N ALA A 130 -12.02 -1.28 4.75
CA ALA A 130 -12.03 -1.36 6.21
C ALA A 130 -12.54 -2.71 6.68
N ARG A 131 -12.15 -3.14 7.88
CA ARG A 131 -12.86 -4.24 8.54
C ARG A 131 -14.33 -3.84 8.79
N PRO A 132 -15.25 -4.80 8.89
CA PRO A 132 -16.68 -4.52 9.07
C PRO A 132 -17.03 -3.77 10.36
N ASP A 133 -16.17 -3.90 11.39
CA ASP A 133 -16.38 -3.42 12.75
C ASP A 133 -15.53 -2.18 13.07
#